data_AF-A0AAA9U0P6-F1
#
_entry.id   AF-A0AAA9U0P6-F1
#
_cell.length_a   1.000
_cell.length_b   1.000
_cell.length_c   1.000
_cell.angle_alpha   90.00
_cell.angle_beta   90.00
_cell.angle_gamma   90.00
#
_symmetry.space_group_name_H-M   'P 1'
#
loop_
_entity.id
_entity.type
_entity.pdbx_description
1 polymer ?
#
loop_
_entity_poly.entity_id
_entity_poly.type
_entity_poly.pdbx_seq_one_letter_code
_entity_poly.pdbx_strand_id
1 'polypeptide(L)'
;MSCSGSGADPEAAPASAASAPGPAPAVSAPAALPAGTAAENKIPDAVTGYYLNRAGFEASDPRIIRLISLAAQKFISDIANDALQHCKMKGTASGSSRSKSKDRKYTLTMEDLTPALSEYGINVKKPHYFT
;
A
#
# COMPACT_ATOMS: atom_id res chain seq x y z
N MET A 1 -10.64 -66.58 -13.93
CA MET A 1 -10.03 -66.16 -15.21
C MET A 1 -11.15 -65.96 -16.22
N SER A 2 -11.72 -64.77 -16.29
CA SER A 2 -12.61 -64.37 -17.39
C SER A 2 -12.53 -62.85 -17.49
N CYS A 3 -11.56 -62.38 -18.28
CA CYS A 3 -11.51 -61.02 -18.77
C CYS A 3 -12.10 -61.04 -20.19
N SER A 4 -13.25 -60.40 -20.38
CA SER A 4 -13.85 -60.07 -21.66
C SER A 4 -14.68 -58.81 -21.39
N GLY A 5 -14.57 -57.68 -22.07
CA GLY A 5 -13.87 -57.31 -23.28
C GLY A 5 -14.63 -56.12 -23.89
N SER A 6 -13.99 -55.45 -24.84
CA SER A 6 -14.55 -54.51 -25.82
C SER A 6 -14.62 -53.05 -25.41
N GLY A 7 -13.76 -52.26 -26.07
CA GLY A 7 -13.84 -50.81 -26.10
C GLY A 7 -14.85 -50.28 -27.12
N ALA A 8 -15.03 -48.97 -27.06
CA ALA A 8 -15.47 -48.09 -28.14
C ALA A 8 -15.40 -46.64 -27.60
N ASP A 9 -14.41 -45.87 -28.05
CA ASP A 9 -14.59 -44.42 -28.27
C ASP A 9 -15.45 -44.29 -29.54
N PRO A 10 -16.37 -43.31 -29.69
CA PRO A 10 -15.99 -41.90 -29.72
C PRO A 10 -17.08 -40.91 -29.23
N GLU A 11 -16.75 -39.62 -29.36
CA GLU A 11 -17.67 -38.57 -29.82
C GLU A 11 -18.30 -37.62 -28.78
N ALA A 12 -18.15 -36.34 -29.16
CA ALA A 12 -18.97 -35.19 -28.80
C ALA A 12 -18.88 -34.66 -27.36
N ALA A 13 -18.14 -33.55 -27.25
CA ALA A 13 -18.56 -32.44 -26.42
C ALA A 13 -20.05 -32.12 -26.62
N PRO A 14 -20.75 -31.73 -25.55
CA PRO A 14 -21.69 -30.64 -25.67
C PRO A 14 -21.19 -29.42 -24.90
N ALA A 15 -21.28 -28.32 -25.61
CA ALA A 15 -21.17 -26.96 -25.14
C ALA A 15 -22.10 -26.67 -23.95
N SER A 16 -21.70 -25.65 -23.19
CA SER A 16 -22.58 -24.68 -22.55
C SER A 16 -23.39 -25.14 -21.33
N ALA A 17 -22.84 -24.85 -20.15
CA ALA A 17 -23.62 -24.23 -19.10
C ALA A 17 -22.84 -23.01 -18.61
N ALA A 18 -23.18 -21.86 -19.19
CA ALA A 18 -22.77 -20.55 -18.72
C ALA A 18 -23.16 -20.39 -17.25
N SER A 19 -22.18 -20.47 -16.34
CA SER A 19 -22.33 -19.83 -15.03
C SER A 19 -22.20 -18.33 -15.26
N ALA A 20 -23.36 -17.68 -15.28
CA ALA A 20 -23.49 -16.24 -15.34
C ALA A 20 -22.56 -15.60 -14.29
N PRO A 21 -21.71 -14.63 -14.67
CA PRO A 21 -21.07 -13.79 -13.68
C PRO A 21 -22.18 -13.02 -12.98
N GLY A 22 -22.31 -13.24 -11.67
CA GLY A 22 -23.20 -12.46 -10.82
C GLY A 22 -22.98 -10.96 -11.02
N PRO A 23 -24.00 -10.13 -10.76
CA PRO A 23 -23.95 -8.72 -11.06
C PRO A 23 -22.74 -8.10 -10.35
N ALA A 24 -21.82 -7.57 -11.17
CA ALA A 24 -20.74 -6.71 -10.72
C ALA A 24 -21.34 -5.65 -9.79
N PRO A 25 -20.74 -5.38 -8.61
CA PRO A 25 -21.19 -4.26 -7.80
C PRO A 25 -21.01 -3.02 -8.67
N ALA A 26 -22.12 -2.30 -8.89
CA ALA A 26 -22.12 -1.03 -9.58
C ALA A 26 -21.01 -0.17 -8.98
N VAL A 27 -20.03 0.18 -9.81
CA VAL A 27 -19.09 1.25 -9.53
C VAL A 27 -19.90 2.54 -9.46
N SER A 28 -20.47 2.80 -8.29
CA SER A 28 -21.06 4.08 -7.95
C SER A 28 -19.94 5.10 -8.06
N ALA A 29 -19.99 5.88 -9.14
CA ALA A 29 -19.22 7.11 -9.27
C ALA A 29 -19.30 7.85 -7.93
N PRO A 30 -18.18 8.32 -7.35
CA PRO A 30 -18.29 9.17 -6.19
C PRO A 30 -18.99 10.45 -6.66
N ALA A 31 -20.22 10.61 -6.18
CA ALA A 31 -20.96 11.85 -6.23
C ALA A 31 -20.02 13.00 -5.85
N ALA A 32 -20.08 14.07 -6.64
CA ALA A 32 -19.39 15.31 -6.40
C ALA A 32 -19.49 15.69 -4.91
N LEU A 33 -18.36 15.59 -4.22
CA LEU A 33 -18.28 16.01 -2.82
C LEU A 33 -18.39 17.55 -2.79
N PRO A 34 -19.27 18.10 -1.93
CA PRO A 34 -19.39 19.54 -1.77
C PRO A 34 -18.04 20.10 -1.31
N ALA A 35 -17.61 21.19 -1.95
CA ALA A 35 -16.47 21.97 -1.53
C ALA A 35 -16.68 22.42 -0.08
N GLY A 36 -16.03 21.77 0.90
CA GLY A 36 -16.22 22.20 2.29
C GLY A 36 -15.82 21.27 3.42
N THR A 37 -15.33 20.05 3.18
CA THR A 37 -14.60 19.32 4.24
C THR A 37 -13.18 19.12 3.76
N ALA A 38 -12.30 20.01 4.21
CA ALA A 38 -10.88 19.78 4.17
C ALA A 38 -10.64 18.35 4.68
N ALA A 39 -10.23 17.44 3.78
CA ALA A 39 -9.28 16.43 4.21
C ALA A 39 -8.15 17.27 4.81
N GLU A 40 -8.08 17.30 6.14
CA GLU A 40 -7.13 18.13 6.85
C GLU A 40 -5.76 17.63 6.45
N ASN A 41 -5.18 18.30 5.45
CA ASN A 41 -3.82 18.05 5.05
C ASN A 41 -2.98 18.35 6.27
N LYS A 42 -2.35 17.30 6.82
CA LYS A 42 -1.45 17.46 7.97
C LYS A 42 -0.29 18.42 7.67
N ILE A 43 0.00 18.63 6.38
CA ILE A 43 0.95 19.63 5.88
C ILE A 43 0.17 20.92 5.54
N PRO A 44 0.45 22.05 6.21
CA PRO A 44 -0.16 23.35 5.89
C PRO A 44 0.18 23.82 4.47
N ASP A 45 -0.79 24.45 3.79
CA ASP A 45 -0.63 24.94 2.40
C ASP A 45 0.59 25.90 2.25
N ALA A 46 0.90 26.70 3.29
CA ALA A 46 2.06 27.59 3.29
C ALA A 46 3.41 26.84 3.26
N VAL A 47 3.50 25.67 3.91
CA VAL A 47 4.73 24.85 3.92
C VAL A 47 4.95 24.26 2.53
N THR A 48 3.90 23.71 1.92
CA THR A 48 3.98 23.18 0.56
C THR A 48 4.31 24.30 -0.43
N GLY A 49 3.68 25.47 -0.32
CA GLY A 49 4.00 26.63 -1.15
C GLY A 49 5.47 27.06 -1.06
N TYR A 50 6.05 27.09 0.16
CA TYR A 50 7.48 27.39 0.34
C TYR A 50 8.39 26.41 -0.40
N TYR A 51 8.12 25.10 -0.31
CA TYR A 51 8.93 24.09 -1.00
C TYR A 51 8.74 24.11 -2.51
N LEU A 52 7.53 24.42 -3.00
CA LEU A 52 7.27 24.58 -4.42
C LEU A 52 8.01 25.80 -5.00
N ASN A 53 7.96 26.94 -4.32
CA ASN A 53 8.69 28.14 -4.74
C ASN A 53 10.20 27.90 -4.75
N ARG A 54 10.73 27.17 -3.76
CA ARG A 54 12.14 26.76 -3.73
C ARG A 54 12.51 25.84 -4.90
N ALA A 55 11.58 25.02 -5.38
CA ALA A 55 11.75 24.20 -6.57
C ALA A 55 11.54 24.98 -7.89
N GLY A 56 11.23 26.28 -7.83
CA GLY A 56 10.96 27.13 -9.00
C GLY A 56 9.55 27.00 -9.55
N PHE A 57 8.59 26.51 -8.76
CA PHE A 57 7.20 26.33 -9.15
C PHE A 57 6.25 27.16 -8.27
N GLU A 58 5.52 28.09 -8.88
CA GLU A 58 4.46 28.85 -8.21
C GLU A 58 3.10 28.37 -8.72
N ALA A 59 2.29 27.81 -7.81
CA ALA A 59 0.96 27.33 -8.13
C ALA A 59 -0.08 28.43 -7.91
N SER A 60 -0.74 28.88 -8.98
CA SER A 60 -1.84 29.86 -8.88
C SER A 60 -3.12 29.24 -8.29
N ASP A 61 -3.34 27.94 -8.51
CA ASP A 61 -4.51 27.23 -8.02
C ASP A 61 -4.19 26.49 -6.71
N PRO A 62 -4.86 26.80 -5.59
CA PRO A 62 -4.64 26.15 -4.30
C PRO A 62 -4.95 24.64 -4.32
N ARG A 63 -5.73 24.14 -5.30
CA ARG A 63 -5.99 22.71 -5.46
C ARG A 63 -4.73 21.93 -5.82
N ILE A 64 -3.81 22.54 -6.57
CA ILE A 64 -2.54 21.92 -6.96
C ILE A 64 -1.64 21.77 -5.73
N ILE A 65 -1.56 22.81 -4.89
CA ILE A 65 -0.82 22.79 -3.63
C ILE A 65 -1.34 21.66 -2.74
N ARG A 66 -2.66 21.54 -2.61
CA ARG A 66 -3.29 20.49 -1.80
C ARG A 66 -3.07 19.09 -2.36
N LEU A 67 -3.11 18.93 -3.69
CA LEU A 67 -2.83 17.64 -4.34
C LEU A 67 -1.40 17.19 -4.06
N ILE A 68 -0.43 18.09 -4.17
CA ILE A 68 0.97 17.79 -3.88
C ILE A 68 1.15 17.45 -2.39
N SER A 69 0.52 18.20 -1.50
CA SER A 69 0.49 17.89 -0.05
C SER A 69 -0.05 16.49 0.23
N LEU A 70 -1.16 16.09 -0.43
CA LEU A 70 -1.75 14.76 -0.29
C LEU A 70 -0.84 13.67 -0.85
N ALA A 71 -0.23 13.90 -2.01
CA ALA A 71 0.72 12.97 -2.60
C ALA A 71 1.94 12.74 -1.69
N ALA A 72 2.50 13.80 -1.12
CA ALA A 72 3.60 13.70 -0.16
C ALA A 72 3.20 12.94 1.12
N GLN A 73 1.99 13.20 1.65
CA GLN A 73 1.47 12.47 2.80
C GLN A 73 1.25 10.99 2.50
N LYS A 74 0.71 10.65 1.32
CA LYS A 74 0.55 9.26 0.87
C LYS A 74 1.91 8.57 0.73
N PHE A 75 2.88 9.24 0.11
CA PHE A 75 4.23 8.71 -0.04
C PHE A 75 4.88 8.36 1.30
N ILE A 76 4.82 9.28 2.28
CA ILE A 76 5.35 9.02 3.63
C ILE A 76 4.58 7.88 4.32
N SER A 77 3.25 7.83 4.14
CA SER A 77 2.41 6.78 4.73
C SER A 77 2.74 5.40 4.17
N ASP A 78 3.05 5.30 2.87
CA ASP A 78 3.42 4.03 2.22
C ASP A 78 4.75 3.51 2.78
N ILE A 79 5.79 4.34 2.83
CA ILE A 79 7.07 3.98 3.43
C ILE A 79 6.90 3.56 4.90
N ALA A 80 6.09 4.28 5.66
CA ALA A 80 5.84 3.95 7.07
C ALA A 80 5.12 2.61 7.23
N ASN A 81 4.18 2.30 6.33
CA ASN A 81 3.47 1.03 6.31
C ASN A 81 4.40 -0.14 5.94
N ASP A 82 5.31 0.06 4.98
CA ASP A 82 6.30 -0.95 4.58
C ASP A 82 7.30 -1.21 5.71
N ALA A 83 7.84 -0.16 6.32
CA ALA A 83 8.71 -0.28 7.50
C ALA A 83 8.00 -0.97 8.68
N LEU A 84 6.69 -0.72 8.87
CA LEU A 84 5.90 -1.40 9.89
C LEU A 84 5.77 -2.91 9.63
N GLN A 85 5.68 -3.33 8.37
CA GLN A 85 5.68 -4.74 8.00
C GLN A 85 6.99 -5.42 8.39
N HIS A 86 8.13 -4.81 8.07
CA HIS A 86 9.45 -5.29 8.51
C HIS A 86 9.55 -5.38 10.05
N CYS A 87 9.08 -4.35 10.76
CA CYS A 87 9.06 -4.32 12.22
C CYS A 87 8.20 -5.44 12.82
N LYS A 88 7.03 -5.72 12.24
CA LYS A 88 6.12 -6.80 12.66
C LYS A 88 6.73 -8.19 12.48
N MET A 89 7.36 -8.44 11.33
CA MET A 89 8.01 -9.72 11.02
C MET A 89 9.20 -10.01 11.94
N LYS A 90 9.99 -8.98 12.28
CA LYS A 90 11.07 -9.10 13.28
C LYS A 90 10.54 -9.50 14.66
N GLY A 91 9.43 -8.89 15.08
CA GLY A 91 8.79 -9.18 16.35
C GLY A 91 8.11 -10.57 16.44
N THR A 92 8.00 -11.32 15.34
CA THR A 92 7.55 -12.73 15.35
C THR A 92 8.71 -13.72 15.43
N ALA A 93 9.92 -13.32 15.00
CA ALA A 93 11.14 -14.13 15.08
C ALA A 93 11.88 -13.96 16.43
N SER A 94 11.78 -12.78 17.05
CA SER A 94 12.19 -12.58 18.45
C SER A 94 11.14 -13.21 19.37
N GLY A 95 11.44 -14.38 19.93
CA GLY A 95 10.54 -15.23 20.73
C GLY A 95 10.01 -14.64 22.05
N SER A 96 9.82 -13.33 22.16
CA SER A 96 9.20 -12.68 23.32
C SER A 96 7.68 -12.78 23.25
N SER A 97 7.19 -13.96 23.61
CA SER A 97 5.94 -14.28 24.30
C SER A 97 4.60 -13.71 23.79
N ARG A 98 3.64 -14.63 23.74
CA ARG A 98 2.18 -14.47 23.54
C ARG A 98 1.48 -13.63 24.62
N SER A 99 2.07 -12.55 25.13
CA SER A 99 1.46 -11.77 26.21
C SER A 99 0.77 -10.51 25.69
N LYS A 100 -0.56 -10.51 25.80
CA LYS A 100 -1.51 -9.38 25.77
C LYS A 100 -1.44 -8.43 24.57
N SER A 101 -2.27 -8.76 23.59
CA SER A 101 -2.58 -8.09 22.32
C SER A 101 -3.07 -6.63 22.38
N LYS A 102 -2.85 -5.86 23.45
CA LYS A 102 -3.36 -4.48 23.57
C LYS A 102 -2.29 -3.39 23.69
N ASP A 103 -1.06 -3.73 24.10
CA ASP A 103 0.01 -2.75 24.36
C ASP A 103 1.29 -3.00 23.53
N ARG A 104 1.16 -3.55 22.31
CA ARG A 104 2.31 -3.77 21.44
C ARG A 104 2.77 -2.44 20.85
N LYS A 105 3.77 -1.83 21.49
CA LYS A 105 4.44 -0.62 20.99
C LYS A 105 5.38 -1.00 19.85
N TYR A 106 5.22 -0.35 18.70
CA TYR A 106 6.14 -0.46 17.58
C TYR A 106 7.14 0.70 17.63
N THR A 107 8.41 0.39 17.44
CA THR A 107 9.49 1.38 17.36
C THR A 107 10.04 1.35 15.95
N LEU A 108 10.07 2.49 15.27
CA LEU A 108 10.70 2.61 13.95
C LEU A 108 12.22 2.58 14.11
N THR A 109 12.88 1.55 13.57
CA THR A 109 14.34 1.39 13.65
C THR A 109 14.99 1.42 12.27
N MET A 110 16.30 1.69 12.21
CA MET A 110 17.04 1.70 10.94
C MET A 110 17.03 0.34 10.23
N GLU A 111 16.93 -0.75 10.98
CA GLU A 111 16.83 -2.11 10.44
C GLU A 111 15.52 -2.33 9.66
N ASP A 112 14.44 -1.67 10.07
CA ASP A 112 13.12 -1.80 9.44
C ASP A 112 12.97 -0.78 8.29
N LEU A 113 13.58 0.40 8.44
CA LEU A 113 13.48 1.50 7.48
C LEU A 113 14.43 1.34 6.28
N THR A 114 15.62 0.77 6.47
CA THR A 114 16.61 0.59 5.39
C THR A 114 16.07 -0.31 4.26
N PRO A 115 15.50 -1.51 4.51
CA PRO A 115 14.93 -2.32 3.45
C PRO A 115 13.73 -1.62 2.79
N ALA A 116 12.83 -1.00 3.58
CA ALA A 116 11.70 -0.26 3.03
C ALA A 116 12.15 0.83 2.04
N LEU A 117 13.17 1.63 2.39
CA LEU A 117 13.70 2.68 1.52
C LEU A 117 14.44 2.12 0.29
N SER A 118 15.06 0.94 0.40
CA SER A 118 15.77 0.31 -0.71
C SER A 118 14.84 -0.06 -1.87
N GLU A 119 13.58 -0.38 -1.58
CA GLU A 119 12.54 -0.67 -2.60
C GLU A 119 12.18 0.58 -3.42
N TYR A 120 12.33 1.77 -2.83
CA TYR A 120 12.16 3.06 -3.51
C TYR A 120 13.46 3.58 -4.15
N GLY A 121 14.54 2.78 -4.14
CA GLY A 121 15.86 3.17 -4.68
C GLY A 121 16.64 4.15 -3.80
N ILE A 122 16.24 4.34 -2.54
CA ILE A 122 16.89 5.26 -1.61
C ILE A 122 17.91 4.48 -0.77
N ASN A 123 19.20 4.81 -0.94
CA ASN A 123 20.28 4.08 -0.29
C ASN A 123 20.73 4.77 1.01
N VAL A 124 20.42 4.17 2.17
CA VAL A 124 20.79 4.70 3.49
C VAL A 124 21.97 3.93 4.08
N LYS A 125 23.13 4.59 4.18
CA LYS A 125 24.35 4.06 4.82
C LYS A 125 24.63 4.82 6.11
N LYS A 126 24.00 4.39 7.21
CA LYS A 126 24.29 4.95 8.53
C LYS A 126 25.20 3.98 9.30
N PRO A 127 26.48 4.33 9.54
CA PRO A 127 27.36 3.49 10.34
C PRO A 127 26.82 3.43 11.78
N HIS A 128 27.00 2.29 12.45
CA HIS A 128 26.57 2.13 13.84
C HIS A 128 27.39 3.01 14.79
N TYR A 129 28.66 3.25 14.45
CA TYR A 129 29.58 4.08 15.20
C TYR A 129 30.50 4.82 14.23
N PHE A 130 30.93 6.02 14.59
CA PHE A 130 31.99 6.74 13.90
C PHE A 130 33.30 6.40 14.61
N THR A 131 34.25 5.80 13.89
CA THR A 131 35.66 5.70 14.29
C THR A 131 36.44 6.84 13.68
#